data_AF-A0A9E3P0B3-F1
#
_entry.id   AF-A0A9E3P0B3-F1
#
_cell.length_a   1.000
_cell.length_b   1.000
_cell.length_c   1.000
_cell.angle_alpha   90.00
_cell.angle_beta   90.00
_cell.angle_gamma   90.00
#
_symmetry.space_group_name_H-M   'P 1'
#
loop_
_entity.id
_entity.type
_entity.pdbx_description
1 polymer ?
#
loop_
_entity_poly.entity_id
_entity_poly.type
_entity_poly.pdbx_seq_one_letter_code
_entity_poly.pdbx_strand_id
1 'polypeptide(L)'
;MASGPEDDEQAPESPRERASARASRPPSRPPLPPRPSAPHFGLVDGLRVLFAALWIGVQVALILTAGRRADGAFGFRMFSESSTVKISLYREIAGEDGTRARVHVDDGTWTARDAAGMKRRFAWTDRIRKRDLAIFDTEISAGYGAATQLGRLQAALDDVASHTPDDVETRRFLLDVAVRHNGREAYVVHLASPERGGR
;
A
#
# COMPACT_ATOMS: atom_id res chain seq x y z
N MET A 1 -88.75 13.49 73.60
CA MET A 1 -88.13 13.80 74.90
C MET A 1 -87.53 12.53 75.45
N ALA A 2 -86.19 12.46 75.50
CA ALA A 2 -85.36 11.76 76.50
C ALA A 2 -83.96 11.63 75.90
N SER A 3 -83.08 12.55 76.31
CA SER A 3 -81.63 12.42 76.22
C SER A 3 -81.15 11.32 77.14
N GLY A 4 -80.06 10.63 76.76
CA GLY A 4 -79.27 9.81 77.67
C GLY A 4 -78.03 9.25 76.95
N PRO A 5 -76.82 9.37 77.52
CA PRO A 5 -75.55 9.43 76.78
C PRO A 5 -74.62 8.22 77.09
N GLU A 6 -73.36 8.37 76.69
CA GLU A 6 -72.14 7.73 77.25
C GLU A 6 -71.56 6.51 76.50
N ASP A 7 -70.42 6.81 75.87
CA ASP A 7 -69.09 6.25 76.14
C ASP A 7 -68.70 4.84 75.67
N ASP A 8 -67.70 4.88 74.77
CA ASP A 8 -66.45 4.11 74.77
C ASP A 8 -66.49 2.66 75.27
N GLU A 9 -66.34 1.73 74.32
CA GLU A 9 -65.43 0.60 74.57
C GLU A 9 -64.77 0.14 73.27
N GLN A 10 -63.62 0.75 72.96
CA GLN A 10 -62.67 0.24 71.98
C GLN A 10 -62.12 -1.10 72.48
N ALA A 11 -62.49 -2.17 71.78
CA ALA A 11 -62.00 -3.51 72.02
C ALA A 11 -60.45 -3.57 71.91
N PRO A 12 -59.74 -4.21 72.85
CA PRO A 12 -58.29 -4.31 72.79
C PRO A 12 -57.85 -5.30 71.69
N GLU A 13 -57.14 -4.79 70.69
CA GLU A 13 -56.39 -5.58 69.71
C GLU A 13 -55.50 -6.62 70.43
N SER A 14 -55.67 -7.88 70.06
CA SER A 14 -55.00 -9.00 70.72
C SER A 14 -53.46 -8.90 70.60
N PRO A 15 -52.69 -9.19 71.67
CA PRO A 15 -51.22 -9.11 71.65
C PRO A 15 -50.52 -10.14 70.75
N ARG A 16 -51.27 -11.04 70.12
CA ARG A 16 -50.71 -12.19 69.39
C ARG A 16 -50.32 -11.87 67.94
N GLU A 17 -50.81 -10.78 67.34
CA GLU A 17 -50.47 -10.41 65.96
C GLU A 17 -49.18 -9.58 65.84
N ARG A 18 -48.71 -8.94 66.91
CA ARG A 18 -47.46 -8.14 66.87
C ARG A 18 -46.19 -8.97 67.06
N ALA A 19 -46.30 -10.25 67.45
CA ALA A 19 -45.15 -11.10 67.77
C ALA A 19 -44.58 -11.89 66.58
N SER A 20 -45.33 -12.08 65.48
CA SER A 20 -44.90 -12.93 64.36
C SER A 20 -44.23 -12.18 63.20
N ALA A 21 -44.16 -10.85 63.22
CA ALA A 21 -43.56 -10.05 62.13
C ALA A 21 -42.08 -9.66 62.36
N ARG A 22 -41.46 -10.09 63.47
CA ARG A 22 -40.12 -9.60 63.88
C ARG A 22 -39.04 -10.68 63.95
N ALA A 23 -39.10 -11.69 63.10
CA ALA A 23 -38.12 -12.77 63.09
C ALA A 23 -37.75 -13.25 61.69
N SER A 24 -37.16 -12.39 60.85
CA SER A 24 -36.34 -12.79 59.69
C SER A 24 -35.43 -11.65 59.22
N ARG A 25 -34.55 -11.14 60.09
CA ARG A 25 -33.45 -10.28 59.63
C ARG A 25 -32.38 -11.21 59.06
N PRO A 26 -32.04 -11.17 57.76
CA PRO A 26 -31.00 -12.03 57.21
C PRO A 26 -29.67 -11.74 57.94
N PRO A 27 -28.81 -12.75 58.14
CA PRO A 27 -27.53 -12.55 58.80
C PRO A 27 -26.73 -11.49 58.04
N SER A 28 -26.19 -10.53 58.79
CA SER A 28 -25.27 -9.50 58.28
C SER A 28 -24.18 -10.19 57.46
N ARG A 29 -24.11 -9.89 56.16
CA ARG A 29 -23.03 -10.42 55.31
C ARG A 29 -21.69 -10.04 55.95
N PRO A 30 -20.72 -10.97 56.06
CA PRO A 30 -19.38 -10.61 56.49
C PRO A 30 -18.84 -9.49 55.60
N PRO A 31 -18.07 -8.54 56.13
CA PRO A 31 -17.45 -7.50 55.31
C PRO A 31 -16.65 -8.19 54.20
N LEU A 32 -16.87 -7.77 52.96
CA LEU A 32 -16.09 -8.24 51.83
C LEU A 32 -14.61 -8.03 52.14
N PRO A 33 -13.71 -8.99 51.82
CA PRO A 33 -12.29 -8.74 51.92
C PRO A 33 -11.95 -7.47 51.12
N PRO A 34 -11.01 -6.64 51.59
CA PRO A 34 -10.57 -5.49 50.79
C PRO A 34 -10.17 -5.99 49.41
N ARG A 35 -10.71 -5.35 48.37
CA ARG A 35 -10.33 -5.67 46.98
C ARG A 35 -8.79 -5.64 46.92
N PRO A 36 -8.14 -6.67 46.35
CA PRO A 36 -6.74 -6.53 46.03
C PRO A 36 -6.62 -5.33 45.10
N SER A 37 -5.93 -4.29 45.55
CA SER A 37 -5.48 -3.20 44.70
C SER A 37 -4.52 -3.79 43.69
N ALA A 38 -5.04 -4.22 42.54
CA ALA A 38 -4.24 -4.62 41.39
C ALA A 38 -3.67 -3.36 40.71
N PRO A 39 -2.53 -3.47 40.04
CA PRO A 39 -1.22 -3.29 40.67
C PRO A 39 -0.64 -1.91 40.34
N HIS A 40 0.45 -1.60 41.06
CA HIS A 40 1.46 -0.58 40.78
C HIS A 40 1.55 -0.12 39.32
N PHE A 41 1.71 1.20 39.12
CA PHE A 41 2.31 1.83 37.93
C PHE A 41 3.73 1.28 37.74
N GLY A 42 3.83 0.03 37.33
CA GLY A 42 5.05 -0.74 37.20
C GLY A 42 5.39 -0.87 35.73
N LEU A 43 6.69 -0.92 35.46
CA LEU A 43 7.43 -1.27 34.22
C LEU A 43 6.60 -1.66 32.98
N VAL A 44 5.58 -2.52 33.12
CA VAL A 44 4.62 -2.96 32.11
C VAL A 44 3.85 -1.79 31.45
N ASP A 45 3.41 -0.78 32.20
CA ASP A 45 2.71 0.36 31.63
C ASP A 45 3.67 1.29 30.86
N GLY A 46 4.90 1.46 31.36
CA GLY A 46 5.97 2.13 30.63
C GLY A 46 6.34 1.40 29.33
N LEU A 47 6.40 0.06 29.37
CA LEU A 47 6.60 -0.80 28.21
C LEU A 47 5.46 -0.70 27.18
N ARG A 48 4.21 -0.62 27.64
CA ARG A 48 3.04 -0.41 26.76
C ARG A 48 3.08 0.96 26.08
N VAL A 49 3.40 2.01 26.83
CA VAL A 49 3.55 3.37 26.28
C VAL A 49 4.71 3.43 25.30
N LEU A 50 5.86 2.83 25.64
CA LEU A 50 7.02 2.74 24.74
C LEU A 50 6.68 1.97 23.47
N PHE A 51 6.00 0.82 23.60
CA PHE A 51 5.56 0.02 22.46
C PHE A 51 4.58 0.81 21.57
N ALA A 52 3.59 1.49 22.17
CA ALA A 52 2.66 2.33 21.43
C ALA A 52 3.36 3.49 20.71
N ALA A 53 4.29 4.17 21.38
CA ALA A 53 5.09 5.23 20.79
C ALA A 53 5.98 4.73 19.65
N LEU A 54 6.63 3.57 19.83
CA LEU A 54 7.44 2.92 18.80
C LEU A 54 6.57 2.50 17.62
N TRP A 55 5.41 1.89 17.87
CA TRP A 55 4.47 1.48 16.83
C TRP A 55 3.99 2.68 16.01
N ILE A 56 3.55 3.75 16.67
CA ILE A 56 3.14 4.98 15.99
C ILE A 56 4.32 5.60 15.25
N GLY A 57 5.51 5.63 15.84
CA GLY A 57 6.73 6.11 15.20
C GLY A 57 7.07 5.33 13.94
N VAL A 58 6.96 4.00 13.96
CA VAL A 58 7.13 3.14 12.78
C VAL A 58 6.06 3.46 11.73
N GLN A 59 4.79 3.60 12.11
CA GLN A 59 3.71 3.96 11.19
C GLN A 59 3.95 5.33 10.54
N VAL A 60 4.31 6.35 11.32
CA VAL A 60 4.64 7.69 10.83
C VAL A 60 5.86 7.64 9.90
N ALA A 61 6.91 6.90 10.27
CA ALA A 61 8.07 6.72 9.41
C ALA A 61 7.72 6.02 8.09
N LEU A 62 6.84 5.01 8.11
CA LEU A 62 6.35 4.34 6.91
C LEU A 62 5.56 5.30 6.01
N ILE A 63 4.68 6.14 6.58
CA ILE A 63 3.91 7.15 5.83
C ILE A 63 4.84 8.21 5.23
N LEU A 64 5.76 8.78 6.02
CA LEU A 64 6.69 9.81 5.56
C LEU A 64 7.65 9.28 4.49
N THR A 65 8.05 8.00 4.58
CA THR A 65 8.91 7.37 3.57
C THR A 65 8.15 6.81 2.37
N ALA A 66 6.81 6.71 2.43
CA ALA A 66 6.00 6.16 1.36
C ALA A 66 6.19 6.90 0.03
N GLY A 67 6.29 8.23 0.06
CA GLY A 67 6.51 9.05 -1.15
C GLY A 67 7.89 8.86 -1.81
N ARG A 68 8.88 8.32 -1.06
CA ARG A 68 10.21 7.99 -1.60
C ARG A 68 10.31 6.55 -2.09
N ARG A 69 9.31 5.71 -1.79
CA ARG A 69 9.26 4.32 -2.25
C ARG A 69 8.58 4.27 -3.61
N ALA A 70 9.20 3.55 -4.54
CA ALA A 70 8.71 3.44 -5.91
C ALA A 70 7.27 2.95 -6.01
N ASP A 71 6.74 2.27 -4.98
CA ASP A 71 5.43 1.61 -5.01
C ASP A 71 4.31 2.45 -4.36
N GLY A 72 4.64 3.58 -3.72
CA GLY A 72 3.67 4.38 -2.95
C GLY A 72 2.98 3.62 -1.79
N ALA A 73 3.49 2.43 -1.42
CA ALA A 73 2.93 1.60 -0.36
C ALA A 73 2.85 2.40 0.94
N PHE A 74 1.67 2.38 1.58
CA PHE A 74 1.31 3.09 2.83
C PHE A 74 0.85 4.56 2.71
N GLY A 75 0.73 5.12 1.51
CA GLY A 75 0.07 6.42 1.31
C GLY A 75 -1.43 6.30 1.05
N PHE A 76 -2.27 6.98 1.84
CA PHE A 76 -3.67 7.21 1.44
C PHE A 76 -3.70 8.18 0.26
N ARG A 77 -3.88 7.68 -0.96
CA ARG A 77 -4.20 8.53 -2.12
C ARG A 77 -5.71 8.64 -2.26
N MET A 78 -6.26 9.79 -1.83
CA MET A 78 -7.69 10.07 -1.87
C MET A 78 -8.24 10.25 -3.30
N PHE A 79 -7.34 10.43 -4.29
CA PHE A 79 -7.66 10.42 -5.72
C PHE A 79 -6.54 9.69 -6.44
N SER A 80 -6.87 8.72 -7.29
CA SER A 80 -5.89 8.15 -8.21
C SER A 80 -5.40 9.29 -9.09
N GLU A 81 -4.14 9.68 -8.93
CA GLU A 81 -3.46 10.55 -9.87
C GLU A 81 -3.74 10.01 -11.29
N SER A 82 -4.42 10.79 -12.12
CA SER A 82 -4.72 10.39 -13.50
C SER A 82 -3.45 10.66 -14.31
N SER A 83 -2.43 9.85 -14.08
CA SER A 83 -1.22 9.85 -14.88
C SER A 83 -1.43 8.93 -16.08
N THR A 84 -1.05 9.40 -17.26
CA THR A 84 -0.94 8.57 -18.45
C THR A 84 0.51 8.55 -18.92
N VAL A 85 0.88 7.45 -19.57
CA VAL A 85 2.20 7.26 -20.14
C VAL A 85 2.08 6.78 -21.58
N LYS A 86 2.97 7.24 -22.44
CA LYS A 86 3.20 6.69 -23.78
C LYS A 86 4.66 6.27 -23.86
N ILE A 87 4.89 5.03 -24.28
CA ILE A 87 6.22 4.40 -24.30
C ILE A 87 6.64 4.23 -25.75
N SER A 88 7.80 4.76 -26.12
CA SER A 88 8.36 4.64 -27.48
C SER A 88 9.72 3.94 -27.38
N LEU A 89 9.89 2.80 -28.05
CA LEU A 89 11.10 1.98 -27.99
C LEU A 89 12.04 2.29 -29.15
N TYR A 90 13.32 2.41 -28.85
CA TYR A 90 14.36 2.62 -29.84
C TYR A 90 15.56 1.73 -29.58
N ARG A 91 16.30 1.47 -30.66
CA ARG A 91 17.59 0.81 -30.67
C ARG A 91 18.64 1.81 -31.12
N GLU A 92 19.76 1.83 -30.43
CA GLU A 92 20.97 2.49 -30.90
C GLU A 92 21.82 1.44 -31.62
N ILE A 93 22.05 1.64 -32.91
CA ILE A 93 22.88 0.77 -33.74
C ILE A 93 24.15 1.52 -34.15
N ALA A 94 25.26 0.79 -34.24
CA ALA A 94 26.49 1.33 -34.81
C ALA A 94 26.39 1.27 -36.35
N GLY A 95 26.49 2.43 -37.00
CA GLY A 95 26.68 2.55 -38.44
C GLY A 95 28.10 2.14 -38.84
N GLU A 96 28.28 1.80 -40.11
CA GLU A 96 29.58 1.39 -40.67
C GLU A 96 30.66 2.48 -40.53
N ASP A 97 30.24 3.76 -40.50
CA ASP A 97 31.11 4.93 -40.33
C ASP A 97 31.40 5.29 -38.85
N GLY A 98 31.03 4.42 -37.90
CA GLY A 98 31.16 4.70 -36.47
C GLY A 98 30.11 5.67 -35.90
N THR A 99 29.17 6.13 -36.73
CA THR A 99 28.01 6.92 -36.30
C THR A 99 27.02 6.07 -35.52
N ARG A 100 26.36 6.65 -34.51
CA ARG A 100 25.28 5.98 -33.76
C ARG A 100 23.95 6.41 -34.35
N ALA A 101 23.20 5.45 -34.91
CA ALA A 101 21.86 5.70 -35.41
C ALA A 101 20.82 5.23 -34.41
N ARG A 102 19.87 6.10 -34.09
CA ARG A 102 18.69 5.78 -33.29
C ARG A 102 17.59 5.28 -34.22
N VAL A 103 17.18 4.02 -34.07
CA VAL A 103 16.16 3.36 -34.88
C VAL A 103 14.95 3.08 -34.02
N HIS A 104 13.78 3.59 -34.41
CA HIS A 104 12.51 3.30 -33.75
C HIS A 104 12.13 1.83 -33.90
N VAL A 105 11.51 1.24 -32.88
CA VAL A 105 11.04 -0.13 -32.88
C VAL A 105 9.53 -0.15 -32.73
N ASP A 106 8.85 -0.39 -33.84
CA ASP A 106 7.40 -0.52 -33.87
C ASP A 106 6.94 -1.80 -33.15
N ASP A 107 5.90 -1.68 -32.33
CA ASP A 107 5.25 -2.79 -31.60
C ASP A 107 6.21 -3.67 -30.78
N GLY A 108 7.37 -3.14 -30.38
CA GLY A 108 8.36 -3.87 -29.60
C GLY A 108 9.01 -5.05 -30.33
N THR A 109 8.91 -5.12 -31.66
CA THR A 109 9.53 -6.18 -32.47
C THR A 109 10.59 -5.60 -33.39
N TRP A 110 11.76 -6.22 -33.44
CA TRP A 110 12.82 -5.80 -34.35
C TRP A 110 13.51 -6.97 -35.04
N THR A 111 14.23 -6.66 -36.10
CA THR A 111 15.14 -7.59 -36.77
C THR A 111 16.57 -7.13 -36.55
N ALA A 112 17.46 -8.05 -36.20
CA ALA A 112 18.88 -7.79 -36.04
C ALA A 112 19.68 -8.98 -36.56
N ARG A 113 20.95 -8.77 -36.91
CA ARG A 113 21.87 -9.88 -37.16
C ARG A 113 22.24 -10.57 -35.86
N ASP A 114 22.42 -11.88 -35.96
CA ASP A 114 23.03 -12.70 -34.93
C ASP A 114 24.55 -12.83 -35.11
N ALA A 115 25.19 -13.54 -34.18
CA ALA A 115 26.63 -13.79 -34.23
C ALA A 115 27.08 -14.58 -35.49
N ALA A 116 26.17 -15.27 -36.17
CA ALA A 116 26.42 -15.94 -37.44
C ALA A 116 26.16 -15.01 -38.65
N GLY A 117 25.79 -13.75 -38.41
CA GLY A 117 25.43 -12.77 -39.44
C GLY A 117 24.03 -12.96 -40.03
N MET A 118 23.22 -13.88 -39.50
CA MET A 118 21.87 -14.13 -39.98
C MET A 118 20.88 -13.16 -39.35
N LYS A 119 19.96 -12.61 -40.15
CA LYS A 119 18.88 -11.76 -39.64
C LYS A 119 17.87 -12.61 -38.86
N ARG A 120 17.70 -12.31 -37.58
CA ARG A 120 16.70 -12.92 -36.70
C ARG A 120 15.71 -11.88 -36.21
N ARG A 121 14.47 -12.33 -36.02
CA ARG A 121 13.41 -11.55 -35.38
C ARG A 121 13.55 -11.69 -33.87
N PHE A 122 13.48 -10.56 -33.19
CA PHE A 122 13.46 -10.45 -31.74
C PHE A 122 12.20 -9.69 -31.33
N ALA A 123 11.60 -10.05 -30.21
CA ALA A 123 10.47 -9.33 -29.66
C ALA A 123 10.69 -9.02 -28.17
N TRP A 124 10.34 -7.80 -27.77
CA TRP A 124 10.30 -7.37 -26.38
C TRP A 124 9.46 -8.34 -25.52
N THR A 125 8.35 -8.80 -26.11
CA THR A 125 7.41 -9.73 -25.47
C THR A 125 7.98 -11.12 -25.26
N ASP A 126 9.12 -11.48 -25.87
CA ASP A 126 9.80 -12.75 -25.59
C ASP A 126 10.26 -12.82 -24.13
N ARG A 127 10.64 -11.66 -23.56
CA ARG A 127 11.08 -11.48 -22.18
C ARG A 127 9.98 -10.91 -21.29
N ILE A 128 9.33 -9.84 -21.75
CA ILE A 128 8.40 -9.06 -20.93
C ILE A 128 6.97 -9.44 -21.31
N ARG A 129 6.38 -10.36 -20.54
CA ARG A 129 5.01 -10.85 -20.76
C ARG A 129 3.93 -9.93 -20.17
N LYS A 130 4.32 -8.97 -19.33
CA LYS A 130 3.39 -8.07 -18.67
C LYS A 130 2.87 -7.02 -19.65
N ARG A 131 1.57 -7.02 -19.91
CA ARG A 131 0.94 -6.23 -20.99
C ARG A 131 1.16 -4.72 -20.85
N ASP A 132 1.09 -4.18 -19.64
CA ASP A 132 1.31 -2.76 -19.34
C ASP A 132 2.75 -2.28 -19.60
N LEU A 133 3.70 -3.20 -19.76
CA LEU A 133 5.10 -2.91 -20.10
C LEU A 133 5.45 -3.27 -21.55
N ALA A 134 4.48 -3.74 -22.34
CA ALA A 134 4.68 -4.21 -23.72
C ALA A 134 3.74 -3.53 -24.73
N ILE A 135 3.02 -2.48 -24.30
CA ILE A 135 2.23 -1.63 -25.18
C ILE A 135 3.10 -0.42 -25.55
N PHE A 136 3.46 -0.32 -26.83
CA PHE A 136 4.26 0.76 -27.38
C PHE A 136 3.39 1.73 -28.17
N ASP A 137 3.84 2.97 -28.26
CA ASP A 137 3.29 4.07 -29.06
C ASP A 137 1.83 4.45 -28.77
N THR A 138 1.23 3.84 -27.75
CA THR A 138 -0.13 4.04 -27.29
C THR A 138 -0.12 4.64 -25.90
N GLU A 139 -1.01 5.60 -25.66
CA GLU A 139 -1.18 6.20 -24.35
C GLU A 139 -2.00 5.27 -23.44
N ILE A 140 -1.43 4.93 -22.27
CA ILE A 140 -2.06 4.05 -21.27
C ILE A 140 -2.11 4.72 -19.91
N SER A 141 -3.06 4.31 -19.06
CA SER A 141 -3.15 4.78 -17.68
C SER A 141 -2.03 4.18 -16.82
N ALA A 142 -1.33 5.01 -16.06
CA ALA A 142 -0.37 4.59 -15.06
C ALA A 142 -1.08 4.35 -13.72
N GLY A 143 -1.83 3.25 -13.63
CA GLY A 143 -2.67 2.94 -12.46
C GLY A 143 -1.92 2.81 -11.12
N TYR A 144 -0.61 2.56 -11.15
CA TYR A 144 0.25 2.50 -9.97
C TYR A 144 1.02 3.81 -9.72
N GLY A 145 0.81 4.84 -10.55
CA GLY A 145 1.58 6.07 -10.57
C GLY A 145 2.74 6.04 -11.58
N ALA A 146 3.09 7.21 -12.12
CA ALA A 146 4.14 7.32 -13.14
C ALA A 146 5.52 6.87 -12.65
N ALA A 147 5.87 7.17 -11.39
CA ALA A 147 7.18 6.81 -10.83
C ALA A 147 7.39 5.29 -10.77
N THR A 148 6.38 4.54 -10.31
CA THR A 148 6.41 3.06 -10.30
C THR A 148 6.55 2.51 -11.70
N GLN A 149 5.81 3.09 -12.65
CA GLN A 149 5.83 2.64 -14.04
C GLN A 149 7.20 2.88 -14.68
N LEU A 150 7.82 4.04 -14.45
CA LEU A 150 9.17 4.34 -14.94
C LEU A 150 10.21 3.37 -14.35
N GLY A 151 10.14 3.07 -13.04
CA GLY A 151 11.05 2.11 -12.41
C GLY A 151 10.92 0.70 -12.99
N ARG A 152 9.69 0.24 -13.25
CA ARG A 152 9.43 -1.06 -13.89
C ARG A 152 9.92 -1.09 -15.35
N LEU A 153 9.75 0.01 -16.09
CA LEU A 153 10.23 0.12 -17.47
C LEU A 153 11.76 0.10 -17.54
N GLN A 154 12.45 0.77 -16.62
CA GLN A 154 13.91 0.69 -16.53
C GLN A 154 14.37 -0.75 -16.27
N ALA A 155 13.77 -1.44 -15.30
CA ALA A 155 14.10 -2.83 -15.01
C ALA A 155 13.83 -3.77 -16.20
N ALA A 156 12.73 -3.54 -16.93
CA ALA A 156 12.41 -4.30 -18.14
C ALA A 156 13.41 -4.04 -19.27
N LEU A 157 13.83 -2.79 -19.44
CA LEU A 157 14.84 -2.39 -20.43
C LEU A 157 16.20 -3.06 -20.15
N ASP A 158 16.60 -3.09 -18.88
CA ASP A 158 17.82 -3.75 -18.44
C ASP A 158 17.76 -5.28 -18.59
N ASP A 159 16.60 -5.90 -18.33
CA ASP A 159 16.38 -7.34 -18.55
C ASP A 159 16.50 -7.70 -20.04
N VAL A 160 15.85 -6.95 -20.93
CA VAL A 160 15.92 -7.18 -22.38
C VAL A 160 17.35 -7.03 -22.89
N ALA A 161 18.07 -6.00 -22.44
CA ALA A 161 19.45 -5.77 -22.85
C ALA A 161 20.41 -6.89 -22.41
N SER A 162 20.21 -7.43 -21.20
CA SER A 162 21.03 -8.52 -20.65
C SER A 162 20.70 -9.89 -21.23
N HIS A 163 19.46 -10.11 -21.69
CA HIS A 163 18.99 -11.41 -22.15
C HIS A 163 18.74 -11.52 -23.66
N THR A 164 19.22 -10.54 -24.44
CA THR A 164 19.23 -10.62 -25.91
C THR A 164 20.66 -10.65 -26.48
N PRO A 165 21.59 -11.49 -25.98
CA PRO A 165 22.99 -11.49 -26.43
C PRO A 165 23.14 -11.83 -27.92
N ASP A 166 22.17 -12.56 -28.47
CA ASP A 166 22.13 -12.92 -29.88
C ASP A 166 21.97 -11.72 -30.80
N ASP A 167 21.43 -10.59 -30.35
CA ASP A 167 21.40 -9.35 -31.14
C ASP A 167 22.77 -8.65 -31.05
N VAL A 168 23.56 -8.75 -32.11
CA VAL A 168 24.91 -8.14 -32.18
C VAL A 168 24.93 -6.74 -32.80
N GLU A 169 23.83 -6.31 -33.42
CA GLU A 169 23.74 -4.97 -34.04
C GLU A 169 23.38 -3.89 -33.01
N THR A 170 22.54 -4.22 -32.02
CA THR A 170 22.07 -3.26 -31.02
C THR A 170 23.11 -2.98 -29.95
N ARG A 171 23.58 -1.74 -29.88
CA ARG A 171 24.49 -1.24 -28.84
C ARG A 171 23.75 -0.82 -27.58
N ARG A 172 22.56 -0.25 -27.70
CA ARG A 172 21.77 0.17 -26.54
C ARG A 172 20.29 0.16 -26.87
N PHE A 173 19.46 -0.17 -25.88
CA PHE A 173 18.02 0.05 -25.97
C PHE A 173 17.66 1.35 -25.25
N LEU A 174 16.74 2.11 -25.82
CA LEU A 174 16.29 3.40 -25.30
C LEU A 174 14.77 3.40 -25.25
N LEU A 175 14.20 3.96 -24.19
CA LEU A 175 12.77 4.26 -24.11
C LEU A 175 12.57 5.76 -23.97
N ASP A 176 11.74 6.34 -24.83
CA ASP A 176 11.15 7.65 -24.57
C ASP A 176 9.78 7.44 -23.96
N VAL A 177 9.66 7.83 -22.68
CA VAL A 177 8.42 7.71 -21.92
C VAL A 177 7.83 9.10 -21.75
N ALA A 178 6.82 9.42 -22.55
CA ALA A 178 6.05 10.65 -22.37
C ALA A 178 5.07 10.45 -21.20
N VAL A 179 5.24 11.23 -20.13
CA VAL A 179 4.42 11.18 -18.93
C VAL A 179 3.54 12.42 -18.87
N ARG A 180 2.25 12.22 -18.66
CA ARG A 180 1.26 13.29 -18.53
C ARG A 180 0.51 13.16 -17.20
N HIS A 181 0.49 14.24 -16.42
CA HIS A 181 -0.16 14.28 -15.11
C HIS A 181 -1.41 15.13 -15.15
N ASN A 182 -2.58 14.55 -14.86
CA ASN A 182 -3.84 15.28 -14.70
C ASN A 182 -4.14 16.22 -15.88
N GLY A 183 -3.84 15.78 -17.12
CA GLY A 183 -4.07 16.57 -18.33
C GLY A 183 -3.10 17.74 -18.58
N ARG A 184 -2.06 17.92 -17.76
CA ARG A 184 -0.99 18.92 -17.99
C ARG A 184 -0.15 18.58 -19.23
N GLU A 185 0.75 19.47 -19.60
CA GLU A 185 1.74 19.22 -20.65
C GLU A 185 2.57 17.97 -20.32
N ALA A 186 2.80 17.14 -21.33
CA ALA A 186 3.58 15.92 -21.16
C ALA A 186 5.08 16.28 -21.09
N TYR A 187 5.81 15.61 -20.22
CA TYR A 187 7.27 15.64 -20.22
C TYR A 187 7.81 14.28 -20.61
N VAL A 188 8.93 14.26 -21.32
CA VAL A 188 9.56 13.01 -21.77
C VAL A 188 10.67 12.63 -20.79
N VAL A 189 10.61 11.38 -20.33
CA VAL A 189 11.69 10.75 -19.58
C VAL A 189 12.42 9.80 -20.52
N HIS A 190 13.72 10.01 -20.68
CA HIS A 190 14.60 9.14 -21.46
C HIS A 190 15.19 8.07 -20.56
N LEU A 191 14.85 6.81 -20.82
CA LEU A 191 15.45 5.66 -20.17
C LEU A 191 16.42 4.99 -21.13
N ALA A 192 17.52 4.48 -20.60
CA ALA A 192 18.57 3.87 -21.38
C ALA A 192 19.05 2.59 -20.70
N SER A 193 19.23 1.53 -21.48
CA SER A 193 19.91 0.33 -21.00
C SER A 193 21.42 0.60 -20.84
N PRO A 194 22.15 -0.26 -20.13
CA PRO A 194 23.60 -0.35 -20.25
C PRO A 194 24.02 -0.50 -21.72
N GLU A 195 25.21 0.00 -22.03
CA GLU A 195 25.80 -0.22 -23.34
C GLU A 195 26.24 -1.67 -23.51
N ARG A 196 25.92 -2.23 -24.68
CA ARG A 196 26.25 -3.58 -25.09
C ARG A 196 27.48 -3.50 -26.01
N GLY A 197 28.56 -4.15 -25.59
CA GLY A 197 29.74 -4.31 -26.43
C GLY A 197 29.47 -5.33 -27.53
N GLY A 198 29.57 -4.90 -28.79
CA GLY A 198 29.74 -5.83 -29.90
C GLY A 198 31.08 -6.53 -29.72
N ARG A 199 31.07 -7.85 -29.59
CA ARG A 199 32.29 -8.66 -29.71
C ARG A 199 32.72 -8.74 -31.16
#